data_AF-A0A1J3DJW1-F1
#
_entry.id   AF-A0A1J3DJW1-F1
#
_cell.length_a   1.000
_cell.length_b   1.000
_cell.length_c   1.000
_cell.angle_alpha   90.00
_cell.angle_beta   90.00
_cell.angle_gamma   90.00
#
_symmetry.space_group_name_H-M   'P 1'
#
loop_
_entity.id
_entity.type
_entity.pdbx_description
1 polymer ?
#
loop_
_entity_poly.entity_id
_entity_poly.type
_entity_poly.pdbx_seq_one_letter_code
_entity_poly.pdbx_strand_id
1 'polypeptide(L)'
;MDSYSAKEFIRREVPDWDDEVVATARFKAFSGQRSDWELRFQFWRDLIIKVSRQLGVFVIDPVQVKQSWFDRGGMTPLCIDHVLLLMHNEGDVVRINELEDQGSG
;
A
#
# COMPACT_ATOMS: atom_id res chain seq x y z
N MET A 1 -11.42 -7.32 10.39
CA MET A 1 -10.07 -6.77 10.16
C MET A 1 -10.11 -5.35 10.67
N ASP A 2 -9.37 -5.05 11.73
CA ASP A 2 -9.52 -3.81 12.48
C ASP A 2 -8.91 -2.62 11.73
N SER A 3 -9.65 -2.12 10.74
CA SER A 3 -9.29 -0.92 9.96
C SER A 3 -8.96 0.28 10.85
N TYR A 4 -9.49 0.31 12.08
CA TYR A 4 -9.20 1.33 13.08
C TYR A 4 -7.72 1.32 13.50
N SER A 5 -7.16 0.14 13.77
CA SER A 5 -5.74 0.00 14.15
C SER A 5 -4.80 0.37 13.02
N ALA A 6 -5.15 0.02 11.77
CA ALA A 6 -4.37 0.40 10.59
C ALA A 6 -4.31 1.93 10.44
N LYS A 7 -5.48 2.60 10.52
CA LYS A 7 -5.58 4.06 10.36
C LYS A 7 -4.85 4.81 11.49
N GLU A 8 -4.95 4.35 12.73
CA GLU A 8 -4.19 4.93 13.85
C GLU A 8 -2.68 4.74 13.70
N PHE A 9 -2.25 3.57 13.25
CA PHE A 9 -0.83 3.30 13.01
C PHE A 9 -0.28 4.17 11.88
N ILE A 10 -1.01 4.30 10.78
CA ILE A 10 -0.61 5.16 9.65
C ILE A 10 -0.49 6.62 10.10
N ARG A 11 -1.41 7.12 10.91
CA ARG A 11 -1.33 8.49 11.47
C ARG A 11 -0.13 8.69 12.40
N ARG A 12 0.33 7.64 13.08
CA ARG A 12 1.55 7.70 13.91
C ARG A 12 2.83 7.65 13.08
N GLU A 13 2.89 6.78 12.09
CA GLU A 13 4.04 6.65 11.18
C GLU A 13 4.17 7.86 10.25
N VAL A 14 3.05 8.43 9.84
CA VAL A 14 2.97 9.50 8.86
C VAL A 14 2.27 10.69 9.53
N PRO A 15 3.03 11.61 10.16
CA PRO A 15 2.44 12.75 10.87
C PRO A 15 1.60 13.64 9.95
N ASP A 16 2.01 13.79 8.68
CA ASP A 16 1.29 14.54 7.65
C ASP A 16 0.20 13.72 6.93
N TRP A 17 -0.28 12.62 7.52
CA TRP A 17 -1.30 11.79 6.88
C TRP A 17 -2.66 12.49 6.75
N ASP A 18 -3.01 13.29 7.76
CA ASP A 18 -4.25 14.07 7.78
C ASP A 18 -4.09 15.44 7.10
N ASP A 19 -2.93 15.76 6.53
CA ASP A 19 -2.78 16.97 5.73
C ASP A 19 -3.46 16.77 4.36
N GLU A 20 -4.49 17.57 4.05
CA GLU A 20 -5.26 17.44 2.81
C GLU A 20 -4.39 17.60 1.58
N VAL A 21 -3.49 18.58 1.58
CA VAL A 21 -2.63 18.89 0.43
C VAL A 21 -1.65 17.76 0.19
N VAL A 22 -1.00 17.28 1.26
CA VAL A 22 -0.01 16.20 1.17
C VAL A 22 -0.69 14.87 0.82
N ALA A 23 -1.82 14.54 1.43
CA ALA A 23 -2.59 13.34 1.11
C ALA A 23 -3.05 13.36 -0.35
N THR A 24 -3.66 14.46 -0.82
CA THR A 24 -4.08 14.56 -2.23
C THR A 24 -2.90 14.43 -3.18
N ALA A 25 -1.74 15.00 -2.88
CA ALA A 25 -0.54 14.86 -3.71
C ALA A 25 0.01 13.42 -3.72
N ARG A 26 -0.04 12.72 -2.57
CA ARG A 26 0.42 11.32 -2.43
C ARG A 26 -0.55 10.32 -3.05
N PHE A 27 -1.84 10.62 -3.05
CA PHE A 27 -2.91 9.76 -3.57
C PHE A 27 -3.05 9.84 -5.10
N LYS A 28 -2.36 10.78 -5.75
CA LYS A 28 -2.23 10.84 -7.22
C LYS A 28 -1.50 9.60 -7.74
N ALA A 29 -1.87 9.18 -8.95
CA ALA A 29 -1.17 8.14 -9.68
C ALA A 29 0.30 8.52 -9.91
N PHE A 30 1.18 7.54 -10.02
CA PHE A 30 2.54 7.76 -10.48
C PHE A 30 2.52 8.31 -11.90
N SER A 31 3.22 9.41 -12.10
CA SER A 31 3.30 10.12 -13.37
C SER A 31 4.73 10.65 -13.52
N GLY A 32 5.23 10.72 -14.75
CA GLY A 32 6.62 11.09 -15.03
C GLY A 32 7.57 9.90 -15.08
N GLN A 33 8.86 10.17 -14.93
CA GLN A 33 9.91 9.16 -15.00
C GLN A 33 10.04 8.43 -13.67
N ARG A 34 10.69 7.26 -13.68
CA ARG A 34 10.87 6.44 -12.47
C ARG A 34 11.44 7.22 -11.30
N SER A 35 12.41 8.10 -11.54
CA SER A 35 13.01 8.97 -10.52
C SER A 35 12.02 9.94 -9.86
N ASP A 36 10.96 10.37 -10.56
CA ASP A 36 9.94 11.28 -10.01
C ASP A 36 9.05 10.60 -8.96
N TRP A 37 8.83 9.29 -9.10
CA TRP A 37 7.91 8.53 -8.25
C TRP A 37 8.57 7.43 -7.42
N GLU A 38 9.84 7.11 -7.64
CA GLU A 38 10.56 6.05 -6.93
C GLU A 38 10.55 6.25 -5.41
N LEU A 39 10.77 7.49 -4.95
CA LEU A 39 10.66 7.83 -3.52
C LEU A 39 9.25 7.61 -2.97
N ARG A 40 8.22 7.89 -3.78
CA ARG A 40 6.82 7.66 -3.40
C ARG A 40 6.51 6.16 -3.38
N PHE A 41 7.03 5.41 -4.34
CA PHE A 41 6.90 3.96 -4.38
C PHE A 41 7.52 3.32 -3.13
N GLN A 42 8.77 3.68 -2.81
CA GLN A 42 9.44 3.16 -1.61
C GLN A 42 8.68 3.51 -0.33
N PHE A 43 8.17 4.74 -0.23
CA PHE A 43 7.32 5.16 0.89
C PHE A 43 6.07 4.28 1.02
N TRP A 44 5.33 4.07 -0.08
CA TRP A 44 4.11 3.25 -0.05
C TRP A 44 4.42 1.78 0.23
N ARG A 45 5.49 1.23 -0.36
CA ARG A 45 5.96 -0.13 -0.11
C ARG A 45 6.26 -0.35 1.36
N ASP A 46 7.07 0.53 1.96
CA ASP A 46 7.44 0.43 3.38
C ASP A 46 6.20 0.57 4.28
N LEU A 47 5.31 1.50 3.96
CA LEU A 47 4.07 1.71 4.71
C LEU A 47 3.15 0.48 4.65
N ILE A 48 2.95 -0.12 3.47
CA ILE A 48 2.17 -1.36 3.31
C ILE A 48 2.79 -2.47 4.16
N ILE A 49 4.10 -2.68 4.08
CA ILE A 49 4.78 -3.75 4.84
C ILE A 49 4.63 -3.53 6.35
N LYS A 50 4.82 -2.30 6.83
CA LYS A 50 4.68 -1.99 8.26
C LYS A 50 3.26 -2.17 8.75
N VAL A 51 2.26 -1.67 8.02
CA VAL A 51 0.84 -1.85 8.37
C VAL A 51 0.51 -3.35 8.37
N SER A 52 0.95 -4.10 7.36
CA SER A 52 0.74 -5.54 7.26
C SER A 52 1.33 -6.29 8.46
N ARG A 53 2.58 -5.96 8.84
CA ARG A 53 3.26 -6.52 10.02
C ARG A 53 2.56 -6.15 11.32
N GLN A 54 2.10 -4.90 11.46
CA GLN A 54 1.39 -4.44 12.65
C GLN A 54 0.07 -5.19 12.81
N LEU A 55 -0.65 -5.42 11.72
CA LEU A 55 -1.91 -6.17 11.69
C LEU A 55 -1.69 -7.70 11.74
N GLY A 56 -0.45 -8.18 11.61
CA GLY A 56 -0.14 -9.61 11.52
C GLY A 56 -0.71 -10.30 10.29
N VAL A 57 -0.94 -9.55 9.20
CA VAL A 57 -1.51 -10.07 7.97
C VAL A 57 -0.44 -10.28 6.91
N PHE A 58 -0.41 -11.46 6.33
CA PHE A 58 0.51 -11.84 5.26
C PHE A 58 -0.19 -11.86 3.89
N VAL A 59 -1.51 -11.86 3.90
CA VAL A 59 -2.35 -11.84 2.71
C VAL A 59 -3.10 -10.53 2.71
N ILE A 60 -2.85 -9.72 1.68
CA ILE A 60 -3.47 -8.42 1.50
C ILE A 60 -4.24 -8.40 0.19
N ASP A 61 -5.46 -7.89 0.25
CA ASP A 61 -6.27 -7.66 -0.94
C ASP A 61 -6.12 -6.19 -1.38
N PRO A 62 -5.83 -5.89 -2.66
CA PRO A 62 -5.63 -4.53 -3.14
C PRO A 62 -6.84 -3.62 -2.90
N VAL A 63 -8.07 -4.15 -2.96
CA VAL A 63 -9.29 -3.39 -2.69
C VAL A 63 -9.36 -3.08 -1.20
N GLN A 64 -9.08 -4.06 -0.32
CA GLN A 64 -9.03 -3.83 1.12
C GLN A 64 -7.93 -2.84 1.53
N VAL A 65 -6.74 -2.92 0.95
CA VAL A 65 -5.66 -1.98 1.27
C VAL A 65 -6.08 -0.55 0.94
N LYS A 66 -6.70 -0.33 -0.22
CA LYS A 66 -7.17 1.01 -0.62
C LYS A 66 -8.38 1.49 0.19
N GLN A 67 -9.39 0.65 0.38
CA GLN A 67 -10.67 1.04 0.97
C GLN A 67 -10.75 0.86 2.49
N SER A 68 -9.95 -0.03 3.07
CA SER A 68 -9.95 -0.30 4.51
C SER A 68 -8.80 0.40 5.22
N TRP A 69 -7.59 0.41 4.64
CA TRP A 69 -6.40 0.95 5.31
C TRP A 69 -6.17 2.42 4.94
N PHE A 70 -6.18 2.72 3.65
CA PHE A 70 -5.85 4.05 3.14
C PHE A 70 -7.06 4.89 2.76
N ASP A 71 -8.28 4.44 3.06
CA ASP A 71 -9.48 5.23 2.84
C ASP A 71 -9.50 6.45 3.76
N ARG A 72 -9.62 7.61 3.13
CA ARG A 72 -9.84 8.88 3.79
C ARG A 72 -11.21 9.44 3.43
N GLY A 73 -12.26 8.84 4.00
CA GLY A 73 -13.62 9.36 3.89
C GLY A 73 -14.14 9.42 2.45
N GLY A 74 -13.78 8.44 1.62
CA GLY A 74 -14.16 8.37 0.21
C GLY A 74 -13.04 8.71 -0.78
N MET A 75 -11.87 9.15 -0.32
CA MET A 75 -10.67 9.23 -1.16
C MET A 75 -9.79 8.00 -0.99
N THR A 76 -9.50 7.34 -2.12
CA THR A 76 -8.58 6.18 -2.19
C THR A 76 -7.34 6.52 -3.02
N PRO A 77 -6.14 6.06 -2.65
CA PRO A 77 -4.94 6.37 -3.40
C PRO A 77 -4.87 5.58 -4.72
N LEU A 78 -4.74 6.29 -5.84
CA LEU A 78 -4.68 5.71 -7.19
C LEU A 78 -3.34 5.03 -7.50
N CYS A 79 -2.29 5.42 -6.76
CA CYS A 79 -0.95 4.85 -6.91
C CYS A 79 -0.81 3.43 -6.31
N ILE A 80 -1.73 2.98 -5.44
CA ILE A 80 -1.61 1.69 -4.76
C ILE A 80 -1.59 0.51 -5.74
N ASP A 81 -2.41 0.53 -6.79
CA ASP A 81 -2.37 -0.54 -7.80
C ASP A 81 -0.97 -0.67 -8.40
N HIS A 82 -0.35 0.47 -8.71
CA HIS A 82 0.97 0.52 -9.29
C HIS A 82 2.04 0.06 -8.28
N VAL A 83 1.91 0.46 -7.01
CA VAL A 83 2.81 0.00 -5.93
C VAL A 83 2.73 -1.50 -5.75
N LEU A 84 1.53 -2.07 -5.66
CA LEU A 84 1.34 -3.51 -5.48
C LEU A 84 1.85 -4.29 -6.69
N LEU A 85 1.65 -3.77 -7.90
CA LEU A 85 2.21 -4.35 -9.12
C LEU A 85 3.75 -4.33 -9.12
N LEU A 86 4.36 -3.22 -8.68
CA LEU A 86 5.81 -3.12 -8.58
C LEU A 86 6.37 -4.03 -7.48
N MET A 87 5.74 -4.08 -6.30
CA MET A 87 6.10 -5.02 -5.24
C MET A 87 6.00 -6.48 -5.73
N HIS A 88 5.01 -6.79 -6.57
CA HIS A 88 4.89 -8.11 -7.20
C HIS A 88 6.04 -8.39 -8.16
N ASN A 89 6.40 -7.43 -9.01
CA ASN A 89 7.54 -7.56 -9.91
C ASN A 89 8.90 -7.63 -9.17
N GLU A 90 9.04 -6.96 -8.03
CA GLU A 90 10.25 -7.03 -7.20
C GLU A 90 10.31 -8.30 -6.32
N GLY A 91 9.22 -9.06 -6.23
CA GLY A 91 9.13 -10.27 -5.40
C GLY A 91 8.84 -10.01 -3.93
N ASP A 92 8.46 -8.78 -3.56
CA ASP A 92 8.01 -8.43 -2.21
C ASP A 92 6.64 -9.04 -1.87
N VAL A 93 5.79 -9.22 -2.89
CA VAL A 93 4.47 -9.85 -2.75
C VAL A 93 4.26 -10.86 -3.87
N VAL A 94 3.59 -11.96 -3.56
CA VAL A 94 3.24 -13.00 -4.52
C VAL A 94 1.73 -13.13 -4.54
N ARG A 95 1.13 -13.34 -5.72
CA ARG A 95 -0.31 -13.62 -5.75
C ARG A 95 -0.56 -14.97 -5.12
N ILE A 96 -1.59 -15.05 -4.29
CA ILE A 96 -1.98 -16.31 -3.64
C ILE A 96 -2.13 -17.45 -4.66
N ASN A 97 -2.69 -17.15 -5.83
CA ASN A 97 -2.87 -18.12 -6.93
C ASN A 97 -1.55 -18.64 -7.52
N GLU A 98 -0.45 -17.87 -7.42
CA GLU A 98 0.88 -18.30 -7.87
C GLU A 98 1.61 -19.11 -6.78
N LEU A 99 1.18 -19.00 -5.53
CA LEU A 99 1.73 -19.75 -4.40
C LEU A 99 1.36 -21.24 -4.46
N GLU A 100 0.23 -21.58 -5.10
CA GLU A 100 -0.23 -22.96 -5.25
C GLU A 100 0.53 -23.75 -6.34
N ASP A 101 1.24 -23.07 -7.25
CA ASP A 101 1.94 -23.70 -8.38
C ASP A 101 3.36 -24.19 -8.03
N GLN A 102 3.92 -23.83 -6.86
CA GLN A 102 5.24 -24.30 -6.43
C GLN A 102 5.24 -25.68 -5.75
N GLY A 103 4.10 -26.39 -5.75
CA GLY A 103 3.93 -27.69 -5.11
C GLY A 103 4.07 -28.92 -6.02
N SER A 104 4.57 -28.80 -7.25
CA SER A 104 4.73 -29.94 -8.16
C SER A 104 6.04 -29.87 -8.94
N GLY A 105 7.07 -30.50 -8.37
CA GLY A 105 8.36 -30.76 -9.00
C GLY A 105 9.12 -31.81 -8.22
#